data_AF-B3PSU4-F1
#
_entry.id   AF-B3PSU4-F1
#
_cell.length_a   1.000
_cell.length_b   1.000
_cell.length_c   1.000
_cell.angle_alpha   90.00
_cell.angle_beta   90.00
_cell.angle_gamma   90.00
#
_symmetry.space_group_name_H-M   'P 1'
#
loop_
_entity.id
_entity.type
_entity.pdbx_description
1 polymer ?
#
loop_
_entity_poly.entity_id
_entity_poly.type
_entity_poly.pdbx_seq_one_letter_code
_entity_poly.pdbx_strand_id
1 'polypeptide(L)'
;MSTLAEGIDGNRRRSRLLRRLRTVRNPVLCEHERLRDAMDCAYTPYSQKTFRICKQIGSLKVTLMTEEEFERELFRTLENNDTLAIVVKSAIFIETEIIELINGAMHNPSALNGLDLTYHQRCGLAIAVGLNQRFSKPLKAIGTIRNKFAHRVDAQFGKDQADNLYDAFDPVDKSIINKVGSHLAKHRNKPFSKLDPMERFVICVIALRAAIVYAQGVQSGKHVQPSEQSPPV
;
A
#
# COMPACT_ATOMS: atom_id res chain seq x y z
N MET A 1 75.74 -22.44 1.82
CA MET A 1 74.33 -22.24 1.44
C MET A 1 73.51 -22.83 2.58
N SER A 2 73.13 -22.04 3.59
CA SER A 2 71.83 -21.33 3.66
C SER A 2 70.67 -22.34 3.61
N THR A 3 69.77 -22.50 4.58
CA THR A 3 69.24 -21.58 5.59
C THR A 3 68.39 -22.36 6.60
N LEU A 4 68.28 -21.78 7.80
CA LEU A 4 67.37 -21.99 8.92
C LEU A 4 65.96 -22.53 8.61
N ALA A 5 65.43 -23.37 9.52
CA ALA A 5 64.07 -23.21 10.06
C ALA A 5 63.88 -24.06 11.34
N GLU A 6 63.81 -23.36 12.48
CA GLU A 6 63.25 -23.81 13.75
C GLU A 6 61.73 -24.00 13.63
N GLY A 7 61.13 -24.83 14.49
CA GLY A 7 59.68 -24.98 14.51
C GLY A 7 59.16 -25.95 15.57
N ILE A 8 59.09 -25.46 16.81
CA ILE A 8 58.51 -26.09 17.99
C ILE A 8 57.02 -26.41 17.75
N ASP A 9 56.57 -27.64 18.00
CA ASP A 9 55.12 -27.94 18.13
C ASP A 9 54.83 -28.83 19.34
N GLY A 10 55.05 -28.25 20.51
CA GLY A 10 54.59 -28.77 21.79
C GLY A 10 53.25 -28.13 22.17
N ASN A 11 52.12 -28.63 21.67
CA ASN A 11 50.82 -28.36 22.32
C ASN A 11 49.66 -29.30 21.92
N ARG A 12 49.85 -30.62 22.02
CA ARG A 12 48.78 -31.63 21.79
C ARG A 12 48.03 -32.08 23.06
N ARG A 13 47.91 -31.21 24.08
CA ARG A 13 47.15 -31.52 25.32
C ARG A 13 46.29 -30.38 25.88
N ARG A 14 45.86 -29.41 25.06
CA ARG A 14 44.88 -28.38 25.46
C ARG A 14 43.85 -28.06 24.37
N SER A 15 43.01 -29.03 24.03
CA SER A 15 41.85 -28.76 23.14
C SER A 15 40.61 -29.60 23.44
N ARG A 16 40.53 -30.20 24.65
CA ARG A 16 39.30 -30.83 25.16
C ARG A 16 38.77 -30.22 26.47
N LEU A 17 39.24 -29.04 26.86
CA LEU A 17 38.80 -28.35 28.09
C LEU A 17 38.49 -26.86 27.90
N LEU A 18 38.26 -26.40 26.66
CA LEU A 18 37.70 -25.07 26.34
C LEU A 18 36.55 -25.18 25.32
N ARG A 19 35.66 -26.17 25.52
CA ARG A 19 34.29 -26.21 24.95
C ARG A 19 33.23 -26.24 26.05
N ARG A 20 33.47 -25.50 27.14
CA ARG A 20 32.49 -25.29 28.23
C ARG A 20 32.48 -23.86 28.76
N LEU A 21 32.84 -22.88 27.92
CA LEU A 21 32.63 -21.46 28.19
C LEU A 21 32.26 -20.78 26.87
N ARG A 22 31.04 -21.03 26.41
CA ARG A 22 30.35 -20.13 25.48
C ARG A 22 28.94 -19.92 26.00
N THR A 23 28.71 -18.68 26.40
CA THR A 23 27.43 -18.02 26.59
C THR A 23 26.49 -18.72 27.56
N VAL A 24 26.58 -18.32 28.83
CA VAL A 24 25.37 -18.07 29.63
C VAL A 24 24.53 -17.11 28.79
N ARG A 25 23.59 -17.66 28.00
CA ARG A 25 22.58 -16.85 27.34
C ARG A 25 21.77 -16.23 28.46
N ASN A 26 21.86 -14.90 28.53
CA ASN A 26 21.03 -14.09 29.40
C ASN A 26 19.56 -14.51 29.19
N PRO A 27 18.85 -15.04 30.20
CA PRO A 27 17.50 -15.58 30.01
C PRO A 27 16.52 -14.53 29.46
N VAL A 28 16.81 -13.25 29.69
CA VAL A 28 16.03 -12.11 29.17
C VAL A 28 16.15 -11.94 27.64
N LEU A 29 17.29 -12.33 27.04
CA LEU A 29 17.49 -12.25 25.58
C LEU A 29 16.92 -13.46 24.84
N CYS A 30 16.84 -14.63 25.49
CA CYS A 30 16.26 -15.83 24.90
C CYS A 30 14.72 -15.80 24.90
N GLU A 31 14.10 -15.10 25.85
CA GLU A 31 12.67 -14.77 25.77
C GLU A 31 12.39 -13.71 24.71
N HIS A 32 13.27 -12.74 24.49
CA HIS A 32 13.05 -11.69 23.50
C HIS A 32 13.18 -12.16 22.04
N GLU A 33 14.05 -13.14 21.75
CA GLU A 33 14.12 -13.81 20.44
C GLU A 33 12.97 -14.80 20.26
N ARG A 34 12.57 -15.55 21.29
CA ARG A 34 11.36 -16.40 21.23
C ARG A 34 10.07 -15.59 21.14
N LEU A 35 10.02 -14.39 21.72
CA LEU A 35 8.93 -13.43 21.56
C LEU A 35 8.97 -12.75 20.19
N ARG A 36 10.14 -12.54 19.57
CA ARG A 36 10.21 -12.10 18.16
C ARG A 36 9.77 -13.19 17.20
N ASP A 37 10.23 -14.43 17.36
CA ASP A 37 9.82 -15.53 16.50
C ASP A 37 8.35 -15.94 16.75
N ALA A 38 7.87 -15.85 18.00
CA ALA A 38 6.44 -16.00 18.31
C ALA A 38 5.60 -14.79 17.88
N MET A 39 6.14 -13.56 17.87
CA MET A 39 5.47 -12.40 17.29
C MET A 39 5.44 -12.50 15.77
N ASP A 40 6.51 -12.87 15.08
CA ASP A 40 6.53 -13.02 13.62
C ASP A 40 5.64 -14.18 13.14
N CYS A 41 5.49 -15.25 13.94
CA CYS A 41 4.46 -16.28 13.71
C CYS A 41 3.03 -15.85 14.11
N ALA A 42 2.85 -14.86 14.99
CA ALA A 42 1.55 -14.36 15.44
C ALA A 42 1.12 -13.03 14.80
N TYR A 43 1.95 -12.41 13.95
CA TYR A 43 1.69 -11.10 13.30
C TYR A 43 1.24 -11.19 11.84
N THR A 44 0.87 -12.38 11.36
CA THR A 44 0.11 -12.55 10.11
C THR A 44 -1.43 -12.63 10.23
N PRO A 45 -2.13 -12.35 11.35
CA PRO A 45 -3.59 -12.40 11.36
C PRO A 45 -4.29 -11.03 11.33
N TYR A 46 -3.58 -9.89 11.18
CA TYR A 46 -4.27 -8.60 11.11
C TYR A 46 -4.89 -8.29 9.73
N SER A 47 -4.48 -9.02 8.67
CA SER A 47 -5.22 -9.05 7.40
C SER A 47 -6.39 -10.04 7.42
N GLN A 48 -6.41 -11.02 8.34
CA GLN A 48 -7.46 -12.03 8.43
C GLN A 48 -8.51 -11.77 9.53
N LYS A 49 -8.22 -11.01 10.60
CA LYS A 49 -9.20 -10.73 11.65
C LYS A 49 -10.15 -9.58 11.32
N THR A 50 -9.71 -8.55 10.59
CA THR A 50 -10.62 -7.62 9.91
C THR A 50 -11.38 -8.34 8.79
N PHE A 51 -10.76 -9.31 8.13
CA PHE A 51 -11.47 -10.21 7.21
C PHE A 51 -12.48 -11.12 7.92
N ARG A 52 -12.27 -11.49 9.20
CA ARG A 52 -13.27 -12.25 9.98
C ARG A 52 -14.39 -11.38 10.53
N ILE A 53 -14.16 -10.11 10.85
CA ILE A 53 -15.28 -9.17 11.05
C ILE A 53 -16.07 -9.01 9.74
N CYS A 54 -15.42 -9.03 8.57
CA CYS A 54 -16.13 -9.10 7.28
C CYS A 54 -16.71 -10.48 6.93
N LYS A 55 -16.18 -11.59 7.46
CA LYS A 55 -16.64 -12.97 7.19
C LYS A 55 -17.77 -13.42 8.12
N GLN A 56 -17.88 -12.83 9.31
CA GLN A 56 -19.03 -12.99 10.21
C GLN A 56 -20.22 -12.11 9.78
N ILE A 57 -20.01 -11.24 8.79
CA ILE A 57 -21.04 -10.59 7.96
C ILE A 57 -21.42 -11.51 6.77
N GLY A 58 -21.30 -12.83 6.94
CA GLY A 58 -21.63 -13.86 5.94
C GLY A 58 -23.12 -13.99 5.57
N SER A 59 -23.93 -12.97 5.83
CA SER A 59 -25.33 -12.90 5.40
C SER A 59 -25.86 -11.47 5.29
N LEU A 60 -24.99 -10.46 5.14
CA LEU A 60 -25.43 -9.19 4.58
C LEU A 60 -24.99 -9.18 3.13
N LYS A 61 -25.98 -9.09 2.23
CA LYS A 61 -25.82 -8.43 0.95
C LYS A 61 -24.84 -7.28 1.19
N VAL A 62 -23.65 -7.32 0.60
CA VAL A 62 -22.95 -6.07 0.29
C VAL A 62 -23.96 -5.38 -0.62
N THR A 63 -24.81 -4.55 -0.02
CA THR A 63 -25.71 -3.66 -0.74
C THR A 63 -24.75 -2.94 -1.67
N LEU A 64 -24.87 -3.22 -2.97
CA LEU A 64 -24.12 -2.50 -3.99
C LEU A 64 -24.49 -1.04 -3.74
N MET A 65 -23.63 -0.32 -3.01
CA MET A 65 -23.78 1.11 -2.87
C MET A 65 -23.69 1.63 -4.28
N THR A 66 -24.72 2.35 -4.69
CA THR A 66 -24.73 2.97 -6.00
C THR A 66 -23.51 3.89 -6.13
N GLU A 67 -23.06 4.14 -7.37
CA GLU A 67 -21.91 5.01 -7.64
C GLU A 67 -22.05 6.37 -6.92
N GLU A 68 -23.27 6.92 -6.88
CA GLU A 68 -23.60 8.15 -6.17
C GLU A 68 -23.49 8.02 -4.63
N GLU A 69 -23.94 6.91 -4.04
CA GLU A 69 -23.84 6.69 -2.59
C GLU A 69 -22.38 6.50 -2.16
N PHE A 70 -21.60 5.82 -2.99
CA PHE A 70 -20.16 5.65 -2.79
C PHE A 70 -19.43 6.98 -2.83
N GLU A 71 -19.72 7.81 -3.83
CA GLU A 71 -19.16 9.14 -3.96
C GLU A 71 -19.53 10.03 -2.77
N ARG A 72 -20.79 10.00 -2.33
CA ARG A 72 -21.24 10.74 -1.14
C ARG A 72 -20.53 10.28 0.13
N GLU A 73 -20.33 8.97 0.33
CA GLU A 73 -19.64 8.46 1.52
C GLU A 73 -18.14 8.77 1.50
N LEU A 74 -17.52 8.76 0.31
CA LEU A 74 -16.15 9.26 0.14
C LEU A 74 -16.10 10.73 0.56
N PHE A 75 -16.92 11.61 -0.01
CA PHE A 75 -16.90 13.04 0.34
C PHE A 75 -17.22 13.30 1.82
N ARG A 76 -18.24 12.65 2.39
CA ARG A 76 -18.54 12.75 3.84
C ARG A 76 -17.38 12.33 4.70
N THR A 77 -16.68 11.28 4.29
CA THR A 77 -15.47 10.84 4.99
C THR A 77 -14.38 11.89 4.94
N LEU A 78 -14.22 12.55 3.78
CA LEU A 78 -13.24 13.62 3.58
C LEU A 78 -13.58 14.89 4.37
N GLU A 79 -14.86 15.10 4.71
CA GLU A 79 -15.31 16.20 5.57
C GLU A 79 -15.05 15.96 7.07
N ASN A 80 -14.84 14.71 7.49
CA ASN A 80 -14.55 14.40 8.89
C ASN A 80 -13.12 14.81 9.26
N ASN A 81 -12.93 15.50 10.39
CA ASN A 81 -11.59 15.92 10.86
C ASN A 81 -10.71 14.76 11.40
N ASP A 82 -11.13 13.50 11.24
CA ASP A 82 -10.34 12.34 11.66
C ASP A 82 -9.40 11.89 10.54
N THR A 83 -8.13 12.26 10.71
CA THR A 83 -7.03 11.91 9.81
C THR A 83 -6.89 10.40 9.58
N LEU A 84 -7.04 9.58 10.63
CA LEU A 84 -6.93 8.13 10.52
C LEU A 84 -8.09 7.59 9.68
N ALA A 85 -9.31 8.05 9.96
CA ALA A 85 -10.50 7.64 9.22
C ALA A 85 -10.39 8.01 7.73
N ILE A 86 -9.97 9.24 7.40
CA ILE A 86 -9.77 9.68 6.01
C ILE A 86 -8.79 8.73 5.30
N VAL A 87 -7.60 8.54 5.85
CA VAL A 87 -6.53 7.76 5.20
C VAL A 87 -6.95 6.31 4.98
N VAL A 88 -7.50 5.67 6.02
CA VAL A 88 -7.89 4.26 5.97
C VAL A 88 -9.05 4.06 5.01
N LYS A 89 -10.10 4.88 5.11
CA LYS A 89 -11.26 4.78 4.21
C LYS A 89 -10.87 5.09 2.76
N SER A 90 -10.05 6.11 2.50
CA SER A 90 -9.53 6.38 1.14
C SER A 90 -8.81 5.17 0.54
N ALA A 91 -7.97 4.47 1.32
CA ALA A 91 -7.29 3.27 0.82
C ALA A 91 -8.26 2.11 0.56
N ILE A 92 -9.28 1.93 1.42
CA ILE A 92 -10.34 0.94 1.23
C ILE A 92 -11.11 1.24 -0.06
N PHE A 93 -11.47 2.50 -0.31
CA PHE A 93 -12.18 2.90 -1.52
C PHE A 93 -11.37 2.61 -2.78
N ILE A 94 -10.09 2.96 -2.81
CA ILE A 94 -9.21 2.62 -3.93
C ILE A 94 -9.10 1.10 -4.13
N GLU A 95 -9.04 0.33 -3.03
CA GLU A 95 -9.01 -1.14 -3.11
C GLU A 95 -10.31 -1.72 -3.69
N THR A 96 -11.47 -1.18 -3.31
CA THR A 96 -12.77 -1.57 -3.89
C THR A 96 -12.80 -1.31 -5.40
N GLU A 97 -12.38 -0.13 -5.84
CA GLU A 97 -12.36 0.26 -7.27
C GLU A 97 -11.42 -0.64 -8.11
N ILE A 98 -10.30 -1.06 -7.52
CA ILE A 98 -9.40 -2.04 -8.12
C ILE A 98 -10.07 -3.40 -8.27
N ILE A 99 -10.80 -3.85 -7.24
CA ILE A 99 -11.52 -5.12 -7.28
C ILE A 99 -12.60 -5.07 -8.37
N GLU A 100 -13.32 -3.96 -8.50
CA GLU A 100 -14.33 -3.78 -9.54
C GLU A 100 -13.71 -3.78 -10.94
N LEU A 101 -12.57 -3.11 -11.14
CA LEU A 101 -11.81 -3.16 -12.39
C LEU A 101 -11.40 -4.60 -12.75
N ILE A 102 -10.86 -5.35 -11.79
CA ILE A 102 -10.45 -6.73 -12.01
C ILE A 102 -11.66 -7.60 -12.36
N ASN A 103 -12.75 -7.45 -11.61
CA ASN A 103 -13.96 -8.24 -11.82
C ASN A 103 -14.61 -7.96 -13.17
N GLY A 104 -14.63 -6.69 -13.60
CA GLY A 104 -15.14 -6.28 -14.91
C GLY A 104 -14.36 -6.83 -16.09
N ALA A 105 -13.06 -7.09 -15.90
CA ALA A 105 -12.19 -7.64 -16.94
C ALA A 105 -12.26 -9.17 -17.09
N MET A 106 -12.81 -9.88 -16.10
CA MET A 106 -12.77 -11.34 -16.05
C MET A 106 -14.10 -11.97 -16.46
N HIS A 107 -14.01 -13.05 -17.23
CA HIS A 107 -15.19 -13.86 -17.55
C HIS A 107 -15.75 -14.58 -16.30
N ASN A 108 -14.88 -15.04 -15.40
CA ASN A 108 -15.27 -15.70 -14.15
C ASN A 108 -14.49 -15.13 -12.95
N PRO A 109 -14.91 -13.99 -12.38
CA PRO A 109 -14.22 -13.36 -11.25
C PRO A 109 -14.24 -14.22 -9.97
N SER A 110 -15.24 -15.11 -9.82
CA SER A 110 -15.36 -15.98 -8.65
C SER A 110 -14.18 -16.94 -8.46
N ALA A 111 -13.44 -17.24 -9.55
CA ALA A 111 -12.23 -18.05 -9.50
C ALA A 111 -11.11 -17.41 -8.64
N LEU A 112 -11.15 -16.09 -8.42
CA LEU A 112 -10.19 -15.40 -7.57
C LEU A 112 -10.49 -15.50 -6.07
N ASN A 113 -11.71 -15.88 -5.68
CA ASN A 113 -12.15 -15.87 -4.27
C ASN A 113 -11.32 -16.79 -3.36
N GLY A 114 -10.64 -17.80 -3.92
CA GLY A 114 -9.78 -18.72 -3.18
C GLY A 114 -8.30 -18.34 -3.12
N LEU A 115 -7.88 -17.27 -3.80
CA LEU A 115 -6.45 -16.92 -3.95
C LEU A 115 -5.92 -15.97 -2.86
N ASP A 116 -6.77 -15.49 -1.94
CA ASP A 116 -6.42 -14.57 -0.85
C ASP A 116 -5.41 -13.48 -1.27
N LEU A 117 -5.70 -12.82 -2.41
CA LEU A 117 -4.78 -11.85 -3.00
C LEU A 117 -4.51 -10.69 -2.03
N THR A 118 -3.24 -10.39 -1.82
CA THR A 118 -2.80 -9.20 -1.08
C THR A 118 -3.09 -7.93 -1.88
N TYR A 119 -3.14 -6.77 -1.22
CA TYR A 119 -3.30 -5.47 -1.87
C TYR A 119 -2.32 -5.27 -3.03
N HIS A 120 -1.04 -5.59 -2.83
CA HIS A 120 -0.01 -5.46 -3.87
C HIS A 120 -0.28 -6.38 -5.07
N GLN A 121 -0.73 -7.61 -4.83
CA GLN A 121 -1.10 -8.54 -5.89
C GLN A 121 -2.32 -8.03 -6.67
N ARG A 122 -3.32 -7.46 -5.99
CA ARG A 122 -4.48 -6.82 -6.63
C ARG A 122 -4.03 -5.64 -7.50
N CYS A 123 -3.15 -4.77 -7.01
CA CYS A 123 -2.61 -3.69 -7.84
C CYS A 123 -1.89 -4.21 -9.09
N GLY A 124 -1.06 -5.26 -8.96
CA GLY A 124 -0.40 -5.88 -10.11
C GLY A 124 -1.39 -6.44 -11.12
N LEU A 125 -2.44 -7.11 -10.65
CA LEU A 125 -3.51 -7.64 -11.49
C LEU A 125 -4.31 -6.52 -12.17
N ALA A 126 -4.59 -5.41 -11.47
CA ALA A 126 -5.24 -4.23 -12.03
C ALA A 126 -4.49 -3.68 -13.25
N ILE A 127 -3.16 -3.59 -13.15
CA ILE A 127 -2.32 -3.18 -14.28
C ILE A 127 -2.41 -4.20 -15.43
N ALA A 128 -2.35 -5.50 -15.11
CA ALA A 128 -2.42 -6.56 -16.11
C ALA A 128 -3.76 -6.57 -16.89
N VAL A 129 -4.86 -6.14 -16.27
CA VAL A 129 -6.18 -6.10 -16.91
C VAL A 129 -6.50 -4.77 -17.61
N GLY A 130 -5.58 -3.81 -17.62
CA GLY A 130 -5.72 -2.59 -18.43
C GLY A 130 -5.62 -1.26 -17.69
N LEU A 131 -5.31 -1.24 -16.39
CA LEU A 131 -4.90 0.01 -15.73
C LEU A 131 -3.48 0.40 -16.20
N ASN A 132 -3.28 1.65 -16.57
CA ASN A 132 -1.98 2.10 -17.07
C ASN A 132 -0.87 1.91 -16.01
N GLN A 133 0.26 1.31 -16.42
CA GLN A 133 1.43 1.01 -15.58
C GLN A 133 1.94 2.20 -14.75
N ARG A 134 1.73 3.45 -15.22
CA ARG A 134 2.09 4.67 -14.50
C ARG A 134 1.45 4.78 -13.12
N PHE A 135 0.28 4.16 -12.91
CA PHE A 135 -0.43 4.15 -11.64
C PHE A 135 0.09 3.12 -10.62
N SER A 136 1.05 2.28 -11.01
CA SER A 136 1.66 1.31 -10.09
C SER A 136 2.34 1.98 -8.89
N LYS A 137 3.09 3.08 -9.10
CA LYS A 137 3.77 3.80 -8.02
C LYS A 137 2.80 4.49 -7.05
N PRO A 138 1.78 5.26 -7.50
CA PRO A 138 0.77 5.84 -6.61
C PRO A 138 0.01 4.80 -5.78
N LEU A 139 -0.38 3.67 -6.40
CA LEU A 139 -1.05 2.58 -5.69
C LEU A 139 -0.18 2.01 -4.57
N LYS A 140 1.10 1.77 -4.85
CA LYS A 140 2.05 1.32 -3.83
C LYS A 140 2.21 2.35 -2.69
N ALA A 141 2.20 3.64 -3.01
CA ALA A 141 2.27 4.70 -2.01
C ALA A 141 1.05 4.70 -1.08
N ILE A 142 -0.17 4.55 -1.62
CA ILE A 142 -1.41 4.40 -0.83
C ILE A 142 -1.33 3.18 0.09
N GLY A 143 -0.91 2.02 -0.43
CA GLY A 143 -0.74 0.82 0.39
C GLY A 143 0.27 1.01 1.52
N THR A 144 1.37 1.72 1.25
CA THR A 144 2.39 2.05 2.26
C THR A 144 1.84 2.95 3.35
N ILE A 145 1.09 3.99 2.97
CA ILE A 145 0.42 4.89 3.92
C ILE A 145 -0.58 4.10 4.76
N ARG A 146 -1.49 3.34 4.15
CA ARG A 146 -2.47 2.50 4.85
C ARG A 146 -1.80 1.58 5.87
N ASN A 147 -0.75 0.86 5.48
CA ASN A 147 -0.03 -0.05 6.37
C ASN A 147 0.57 0.68 7.57
N LYS A 148 1.13 1.88 7.36
CA LYS A 148 1.67 2.70 8.46
C LYS A 148 0.59 3.04 9.49
N PHE A 149 -0.61 3.41 9.04
CA PHE A 149 -1.74 3.73 9.92
C PHE A 149 -2.37 2.50 10.57
N ALA A 150 -2.40 1.35 9.88
CA ALA A 150 -2.92 0.11 10.45
C ALA A 150 -2.02 -0.47 11.56
N HIS A 151 -0.71 -0.23 11.50
CA HIS A 151 0.25 -0.80 12.45
C HIS A 151 0.59 0.13 13.63
N ARG A 152 0.24 1.43 13.55
CA ARG A 152 0.61 2.41 14.58
C ARG A 152 -0.59 3.26 14.92
N VAL A 153 -1.08 3.09 16.15
CA VAL A 153 -2.21 3.87 16.69
C VAL A 153 -1.88 5.36 16.71
N ASP A 154 -0.62 5.72 16.97
CA ASP A 154 -0.13 7.10 17.01
C ASP A 154 0.37 7.61 15.66
N ALA A 155 0.00 6.96 14.55
CA ALA A 155 0.40 7.41 13.22
C ALA A 155 -0.19 8.79 12.92
N GLN A 156 0.68 9.77 12.64
CA GLN A 156 0.27 11.08 12.15
C GLN A 156 0.46 11.18 10.64
N PHE A 157 -0.49 11.83 9.97
CA PHE A 157 -0.36 12.18 8.56
C PHE A 157 0.35 13.52 8.46
N GLY A 158 1.48 13.53 7.77
CA GLY A 158 2.33 14.70 7.65
C GLY A 158 2.58 15.09 6.21
N LYS A 159 3.28 16.21 6.05
CA LYS A 159 3.68 16.75 4.75
C LYS A 159 4.45 15.73 3.92
N ASP A 160 5.37 14.99 4.54
CA ASP A 160 6.20 14.00 3.83
C ASP A 160 5.35 12.90 3.19
N GLN A 161 4.29 12.43 3.85
CA GLN A 161 3.39 11.44 3.25
C GLN A 161 2.64 12.00 2.04
N ALA A 162 2.16 13.24 2.14
CA ALA A 162 1.48 13.91 1.03
C ALA A 162 2.41 14.16 -0.16
N ASP A 163 3.64 14.63 0.11
CA ASP A 163 4.68 14.85 -0.89
C ASP A 163 5.07 13.54 -1.58
N ASN A 164 5.35 12.49 -0.81
CA ASN A 164 5.70 11.18 -1.35
C ASN A 164 4.58 10.57 -2.21
N LEU A 165 3.32 10.74 -1.82
CA LEU A 165 2.18 10.29 -2.63
C LEU A 165 2.09 11.09 -3.93
N TYR A 166 2.13 12.41 -3.86
CA TYR A 166 2.09 13.27 -5.04
C TYR A 166 3.27 12.95 -5.97
N ASP A 167 4.46 12.72 -5.43
CA ASP A 167 5.65 12.44 -6.21
C ASP A 167 5.65 11.07 -6.90
N ALA A 168 4.83 10.14 -6.42
CA ALA A 168 4.64 8.85 -7.06
C ALA A 168 3.90 8.95 -8.40
N PHE A 169 3.14 10.04 -8.65
CA PHE A 169 2.41 10.22 -9.91
C PHE A 169 3.32 10.56 -11.08
N ASP A 170 2.89 10.18 -12.28
CA ASP A 170 3.53 10.56 -13.53
C ASP A 170 3.38 12.06 -13.81
N PRO A 171 4.31 12.73 -14.52
CA PRO A 171 4.20 14.15 -14.86
C PRO A 171 2.86 14.53 -15.51
N VAL A 172 2.28 13.65 -16.34
CA VAL A 172 0.97 13.89 -16.98
C VAL A 172 -0.12 13.98 -15.91
N ASP A 173 -0.13 13.06 -14.96
CA ASP A 173 -1.13 13.03 -13.88
C ASP A 173 -0.90 14.18 -12.88
N LYS A 174 0.36 14.54 -12.59
CA LYS A 174 0.69 15.72 -11.79
C LYS A 174 0.12 17.00 -12.42
N SER A 175 0.14 17.12 -13.74
CA SER A 175 -0.47 18.26 -14.44
C SER A 175 -1.99 18.33 -14.19
N ILE A 176 -2.68 17.19 -14.25
CA ILE A 176 -4.12 17.09 -13.96
C ILE A 176 -4.39 17.44 -12.50
N ILE A 177 -3.64 16.84 -11.57
CA ILE A 177 -3.74 17.10 -10.12
C ILE A 177 -3.53 18.59 -9.83
N ASN A 178 -2.53 19.22 -10.43
CA ASN A 178 -2.27 20.64 -10.23
C ASN A 178 -3.38 21.52 -10.82
N LYS A 179 -3.96 21.15 -11.97
CA LYS A 179 -5.11 21.86 -12.54
C LYS A 179 -6.31 21.80 -11.59
N VAL A 180 -6.70 20.60 -11.16
CA VAL A 180 -7.81 20.41 -10.20
C VAL A 180 -7.50 21.11 -8.88
N GLY A 181 -6.30 20.90 -8.34
CA GLY A 181 -5.83 21.53 -7.12
C GLY A 181 -5.75 23.05 -7.21
N SER A 182 -5.51 23.63 -8.39
CA SER A 182 -5.48 25.08 -8.60
C SER A 182 -6.86 25.72 -8.39
N HIS A 183 -7.94 25.02 -8.73
CA HIS A 183 -9.31 25.49 -8.47
C HIS A 183 -9.58 25.58 -6.96
N LEU A 184 -9.21 24.56 -6.19
CA LEU A 184 -9.32 24.55 -4.73
C LEU A 184 -8.39 25.58 -4.07
N ALA A 185 -7.15 25.67 -4.56
CA ALA A 185 -6.14 26.65 -4.16
C ALA A 185 -6.61 28.10 -4.30
N LYS A 186 -7.35 28.44 -5.37
CA LYS A 186 -7.95 29.76 -5.56
C LYS A 186 -8.92 30.12 -4.43
N HIS A 187 -9.78 29.18 -4.03
CA HIS A 187 -10.70 29.39 -2.90
C HIS A 187 -9.97 29.55 -1.57
N ARG A 188 -8.76 28.98 -1.43
CA ARG A 188 -7.91 29.08 -0.24
C ARG A 188 -6.88 30.23 -0.29
N ASN A 189 -6.79 30.94 -1.41
CA ASN A 189 -5.77 31.97 -1.69
C ASN A 189 -4.33 31.50 -1.43
N LYS A 190 -4.01 30.24 -1.75
CA LYS A 190 -2.67 29.63 -1.58
C LYS A 190 -2.37 28.66 -2.72
N PRO A 191 -1.13 28.54 -3.21
CA PRO A 191 -0.78 27.57 -4.24
C PRO A 191 -0.93 26.12 -3.74
N PHE A 192 -1.13 25.16 -4.65
CA PHE A 192 -1.32 23.73 -4.32
C PHE A 192 -0.23 23.17 -3.38
N SER A 193 1.03 23.55 -3.60
CA SER A 193 2.17 23.12 -2.77
C SER A 193 2.12 23.63 -1.31
N LYS A 194 1.30 24.65 -1.03
CA LYS A 194 1.08 25.23 0.29
C LYS A 194 -0.29 24.89 0.89
N LEU A 195 -1.05 24.01 0.24
CA LEU A 195 -2.27 23.44 0.84
C LEU A 195 -1.91 22.53 2.02
N ASP A 196 -2.90 22.27 2.87
CA ASP A 196 -2.74 21.32 3.96
C ASP A 196 -2.34 19.93 3.42
N PRO A 197 -1.44 19.19 4.08
CA PRO A 197 -1.08 17.85 3.65
C PRO A 197 -2.28 16.94 3.39
N MET A 198 -3.34 17.06 4.21
CA MET A 198 -4.56 16.28 4.04
C MET A 198 -5.31 16.69 2.78
N GLU A 199 -5.49 17.99 2.52
CA GLU A 199 -6.13 18.47 1.29
C GLU A 199 -5.40 17.93 0.05
N ARG A 200 -4.06 17.94 0.06
CA ARG A 200 -3.25 17.41 -1.05
C ARG A 200 -3.40 15.89 -1.20
N PHE A 201 -3.39 15.16 -0.10
CA PHE A 201 -3.64 13.72 -0.09
C PHE A 201 -4.99 13.39 -0.73
N VAL A 202 -6.05 14.08 -0.32
CA VAL A 202 -7.41 13.88 -0.83
C VAL A 202 -7.49 14.13 -2.33
N ILE A 203 -6.89 15.22 -2.83
CA ILE A 203 -6.86 15.52 -4.27
C ILE A 203 -6.14 14.39 -5.04
N CYS A 204 -5.04 13.86 -4.50
CA CYS A 204 -4.33 12.73 -5.11
C CYS A 204 -5.18 11.46 -5.15
N VAL A 205 -5.91 11.16 -4.07
CA VAL A 205 -6.82 10.00 -4.00
C VAL A 205 -7.96 10.14 -5.02
N ILE A 206 -8.57 11.32 -5.12
CA ILE A 206 -9.65 11.58 -6.10
C ILE A 206 -9.12 11.40 -7.52
N ALA A 207 -7.93 11.94 -7.84
CA ALA A 207 -7.33 11.78 -9.15
C ALA A 207 -7.03 10.31 -9.48
N LEU A 208 -6.51 9.55 -8.52
CA LEU A 208 -6.24 8.12 -8.69
C LEU A 208 -7.53 7.32 -8.90
N ARG A 209 -8.58 7.61 -8.11
CA ARG A 209 -9.88 6.99 -8.30
C ARG A 209 -10.43 7.27 -9.70
N ALA A 210 -10.42 8.53 -10.12
CA ALA A 210 -10.92 8.92 -11.44
C ALA A 210 -10.21 8.15 -12.57
N ALA A 211 -8.90 7.90 -12.44
CA ALA A 211 -8.16 7.09 -13.40
C ALA A 211 -8.59 5.61 -13.42
N ILE A 212 -8.87 5.02 -12.25
CA ILE A 212 -9.34 3.63 -12.15
C ILE A 212 -10.75 3.50 -12.73
N VAL A 213 -11.66 4.40 -12.36
CA VAL A 213 -13.04 4.44 -12.89
C VAL A 213 -13.03 4.63 -14.41
N TYR A 214 -12.17 5.50 -14.93
CA TYR A 214 -12.00 5.65 -16.38
C TYR A 214 -11.57 4.34 -17.03
N ALA A 215 -10.63 3.58 -16.43
CA ALA A 215 -10.21 2.28 -16.93
C ALA A 215 -11.35 1.25 -16.92
N GLN A 216 -12.22 1.25 -15.89
CA GLN A 216 -13.42 0.41 -15.86
C GLN A 216 -14.40 0.79 -17.00
N GLY A 217 -14.56 2.09 -17.27
CA GLY A 217 -15.37 2.59 -18.37
C GLY A 217 -14.84 2.15 -19.74
N VAL A 218 -13.51 2.09 -19.90
CA VAL A 218 -12.89 1.52 -21.10
C VAL A 218 -13.21 0.03 -21.26
N GLN A 219 -13.05 -0.77 -20.20
CA GLN A 219 -13.31 -2.21 -20.25
C GLN A 219 -14.77 -2.54 -20.58
N SER A 220 -15.71 -1.73 -20.07
CA SER A 220 -17.13 -1.87 -20.36
C SER A 220 -17.55 -1.31 -21.73
N GLY A 221 -16.61 -0.79 -22.52
CA GLY A 221 -16.88 -0.18 -23.83
C GLY A 221 -17.57 1.19 -23.75
N LYS A 222 -17.71 1.78 -22.56
CA LYS A 222 -18.27 3.13 -22.36
C LYS A 222 -17.29 4.23 -22.79
N HIS A 223 -15.99 3.96 -22.72
CA HIS A 223 -14.94 4.90 -23.10
C HIS A 223 -14.01 4.30 -24.13
N VAL A 224 -13.56 5.13 -25.07
CA VAL A 224 -12.53 4.77 -26.04
C VAL A 224 -11.17 5.13 -25.43
N GLN A 225 -10.23 4.18 -25.41
CA GLN A 225 -8.86 4.54 -25.03
C GLN A 225 -8.32 5.58 -26.01
N PRO A 226 -7.67 6.65 -25.55
CA PRO A 226 -6.93 7.52 -26.43
C PRO A 226 -5.84 6.63 -27.03
N SER A 227 -5.89 6.39 -28.35
CA SER A 227 -4.83 5.66 -29.04
C SER A 227 -3.51 6.31 -28.63
N GLU A 228 -2.61 5.55 -27.99
CA GLU A 228 -1.25 6.02 -27.72
C GLU A 228 -0.69 6.47 -29.06
N GLN A 229 -0.63 7.79 -29.27
CA GLN A 229 0.10 8.35 -30.38
C GLN A 229 1.55 7.98 -30.11
N SER A 230 2.02 6.92 -30.77
CA SER A 230 3.43 6.56 -30.78
C SER A 230 4.22 7.83 -31.04
N PRO A 231 5.22 8.17 -30.19
CA PRO A 231 6.02 9.35 -30.41
C PRO A 231 6.58 9.30 -31.84
N PRO A 232 6.61 10.44 -32.57
CA PRO A 232 7.21 10.48 -33.89
C PRO A 232 8.65 9.98 -33.77
N VAL A 233 8.97 8.98 -34.61
CA VAL A 233 10.31 8.39 -34.74
C VAL A 233 11.30 9.42 -35.23
#